data_AF-A0A6A6X0Y9-F1
#
_entry.id   AF-A0A6A6X0Y9-F1
#
_cell.length_a   1.000
_cell.length_b   1.000
_cell.length_c   1.000
_cell.angle_alpha   90.00
_cell.angle_beta   90.00
_cell.angle_gamma   90.00
#
_symmetry.space_group_name_H-M   'P 1'
#
loop_
_entity.id
_entity.type
_entity.pdbx_description
1 polymer ?
#
loop_
_entity_poly.entity_id
_entity_poly.type
_entity_poly.pdbx_seq_one_letter_code
_entity_poly.pdbx_strand_id
1 'polypeptide(L)'
;MFPPPLLRLPIELHRDIIDKLELQDRVRLAHTCRYFLSTIKPPTHGEFLATETSPWAVSNQLYTCRGCVRFRHLRRFTDDMRKGKRARRGVEAHTRFCVDCGVDRQWYTPGTEVTIMGQSHVLCMHCKNFPGLTQKECLEECLPCSRDIQKMSAGSCTSDEQYDSEDDWGYSTRSFVGGKHSDEFNGVYPDI
;
A
#
# COMPACT_ATOMS: atom_id res chain seq x y z
N MET A 1 37.93 -10.81 -17.60
CA MET A 1 36.57 -11.31 -17.29
C MET A 1 35.66 -10.87 -18.43
N PHE A 2 35.09 -11.81 -19.17
CA PHE A 2 34.33 -11.52 -20.37
C PHE A 2 32.90 -11.08 -20.02
N PRO A 3 32.34 -10.01 -20.63
CA PRO A 3 30.99 -9.57 -20.32
C PRO A 3 29.97 -10.68 -20.66
N PRO A 4 28.87 -10.82 -19.90
CA PRO A 4 27.81 -11.78 -20.15
C PRO A 4 27.34 -11.74 -21.61
N PRO A 5 26.93 -12.88 -22.19
CA PRO A 5 26.58 -12.97 -23.62
C PRO A 5 25.51 -11.96 -24.04
N LEU A 6 24.57 -11.63 -23.15
CA LEU A 6 23.54 -10.62 -23.41
C LEU A 6 24.14 -9.21 -23.57
N LEU A 7 25.06 -8.79 -22.68
CA LEU A 7 25.64 -7.43 -22.70
C LEU A 7 26.62 -7.19 -23.87
N ARG A 8 26.89 -8.21 -24.68
CA ARG A 8 27.70 -8.11 -25.91
C ARG A 8 26.87 -7.79 -27.15
N LEU A 9 25.54 -7.88 -27.06
CA LEU A 9 24.67 -7.58 -28.17
C LEU A 9 24.73 -6.07 -28.49
N PRO A 10 24.58 -5.67 -29.76
CA PRO A 10 24.35 -4.28 -30.12
C PRO A 10 23.15 -3.66 -29.39
N ILE A 11 23.16 -2.34 -29.20
CA ILE A 11 22.10 -1.61 -28.48
C ILE A 11 20.75 -1.75 -29.19
N GLU A 12 20.74 -1.91 -30.50
CA GLU A 12 19.55 -2.14 -31.33
C GLU A 12 18.87 -3.44 -30.92
N LEU A 13 19.63 -4.54 -30.78
CA LEU A 13 19.08 -5.82 -30.33
C LEU A 13 18.58 -5.76 -28.88
N HIS A 14 19.23 -4.96 -28.03
CA HIS A 14 18.73 -4.73 -26.69
C HIS A 14 17.38 -4.03 -26.70
N ARG A 15 17.18 -3.02 -27.55
CA ARG A 15 15.90 -2.31 -27.70
C ARG A 15 14.83 -3.26 -28.23
N ASP A 16 15.14 -4.06 -29.24
CA ASP A 16 14.21 -5.05 -29.78
C ASP A 16 13.78 -6.07 -28.71
N ILE A 17 14.71 -6.54 -27.87
CA ILE A 17 14.39 -7.42 -26.73
C ILE A 17 13.48 -6.69 -25.75
N ILE A 18 13.84 -5.47 -25.34
CA ILE A 18 13.08 -4.67 -24.36
C ILE A 18 11.64 -4.40 -24.84
N ASP A 19 11.44 -4.13 -26.12
CA ASP A 19 10.13 -3.84 -26.72
C ASP A 19 9.21 -5.07 -26.80
N LYS A 20 9.77 -6.28 -26.66
CA LYS A 20 9.01 -7.54 -26.55
C LYS A 20 8.71 -7.95 -25.12
N LEU A 21 9.28 -7.27 -24.12
CA LEU A 21 9.04 -7.59 -22.72
C LEU A 21 7.75 -6.93 -22.22
N GLU A 22 6.97 -7.72 -21.47
CA GLU A 22 5.89 -7.18 -20.67
C GLU A 22 6.42 -6.22 -19.58
N LEU A 23 5.53 -5.38 -19.05
CA LEU A 23 5.90 -4.30 -18.14
C LEU A 23 6.70 -4.79 -16.92
N GLN A 24 6.28 -5.88 -16.28
CA GLN A 24 6.97 -6.43 -15.11
C GLN A 24 8.38 -6.92 -15.46
N ASP A 25 8.57 -7.47 -16.66
CA ASP A 25 9.86 -8.01 -17.08
C ASP A 25 10.82 -6.90 -17.51
N ARG A 26 10.29 -5.80 -18.07
CA ARG A 26 11.06 -4.55 -18.26
C ARG A 26 11.57 -4.00 -16.93
N VAL A 27 10.70 -3.93 -15.91
CA VAL A 27 11.08 -3.45 -14.57
C VAL A 27 12.12 -4.38 -13.93
N ARG A 28 11.92 -5.69 -14.01
CA ARG A 28 12.88 -6.68 -13.49
C ARG A 28 14.24 -6.55 -14.20
N LEU A 29 14.24 -6.47 -15.53
CA LEU A 29 15.47 -6.32 -16.32
C LEU A 29 16.21 -5.03 -15.94
N ALA A 30 15.50 -3.92 -15.76
CA ALA A 30 16.09 -2.65 -15.33
C ALA A 30 16.79 -2.76 -13.97
N HIS A 31 16.34 -3.64 -13.08
CA HIS A 31 16.96 -3.88 -11.78
C HIS A 31 18.15 -4.86 -11.80
N THR A 32 18.44 -5.52 -12.92
CA THR A 32 19.55 -6.50 -13.00
C THR A 32 20.93 -5.84 -13.08
N CYS A 33 21.05 -4.71 -13.78
CA CYS A 33 22.32 -4.00 -13.93
C CYS A 33 22.11 -2.51 -14.25
N ARG A 34 23.16 -1.70 -14.00
CA ARG A 34 23.12 -0.25 -14.25
C ARG A 34 22.87 0.10 -15.72
N TYR A 35 23.35 -0.73 -16.66
CA TYR A 35 23.16 -0.53 -18.09
C TYR A 35 21.68 -0.62 -18.51
N PHE A 36 20.97 -1.66 -18.07
CA PHE A 36 19.54 -1.77 -18.36
C PHE A 36 18.73 -0.75 -17.59
N LEU A 37 19.14 -0.41 -16.36
CA LEU A 37 18.52 0.68 -15.60
C LEU A 37 18.53 2.01 -16.36
N SER A 38 19.64 2.34 -17.04
CA SER A 38 19.75 3.58 -17.83
C SER A 38 19.12 3.49 -19.22
N THR A 39 19.06 2.28 -19.79
CA THR A 39 18.57 2.07 -21.17
C THR A 39 17.05 1.92 -21.23
N ILE A 40 16.45 1.26 -20.23
CA ILE A 40 15.01 1.03 -20.16
C ILE A 40 14.35 2.28 -19.63
N LYS A 41 13.45 2.87 -20.43
CA LYS A 41 12.64 4.00 -19.97
C LYS A 41 11.83 3.59 -18.72
N PRO A 42 11.92 4.34 -17.61
CA PRO A 42 11.10 4.09 -16.43
C PRO A 42 9.62 4.09 -16.80
N PRO A 43 8.85 3.05 -16.46
CA PRO A 43 7.45 3.02 -16.84
C PRO A 43 6.64 4.10 -16.12
N THR A 44 5.69 4.66 -16.84
CA THR A 44 4.76 5.67 -16.36
C THR A 44 3.66 5.05 -15.49
N HIS A 45 3.03 5.87 -14.66
CA HIS A 45 1.85 5.45 -13.90
C HIS A 45 0.72 4.95 -14.80
N GLY A 46 0.54 5.56 -15.98
CA GLY A 46 -0.46 5.13 -16.97
C GLY A 46 -0.19 3.72 -17.49
N GLU A 47 1.07 3.37 -17.78
CA GLU A 47 1.47 2.01 -18.18
C GLU A 47 1.15 1.00 -17.08
N PHE A 48 1.51 1.28 -15.81
CA PHE A 48 1.16 0.39 -14.69
C PHE A 48 -0.36 0.21 -14.55
N LEU A 49 -1.12 1.30 -14.65
CA LEU A 49 -2.57 1.26 -14.50
C LEU A 49 -3.25 0.46 -15.62
N ALA A 50 -2.76 0.60 -16.87
CA ALA A 50 -3.24 -0.20 -17.99
C ALA A 50 -2.94 -1.69 -17.78
N THR A 51 -1.70 -2.02 -17.39
CA THR A 51 -1.27 -3.40 -17.15
C THR A 51 -1.93 -4.04 -15.92
N GLU A 52 -2.46 -3.27 -14.97
CA GLU A 52 -3.18 -3.81 -13.81
C GLU A 52 -4.39 -4.69 -14.19
N THR A 53 -4.93 -4.48 -15.38
CA THR A 53 -6.06 -5.26 -15.91
C THR A 53 -5.65 -6.58 -16.57
N SER A 54 -4.34 -6.84 -16.70
CA SER A 54 -3.83 -8.06 -17.31
C SER A 54 -4.13 -9.29 -16.44
N PRO A 55 -4.29 -10.49 -17.02
CA PRO A 55 -4.50 -11.72 -16.26
C PRO A 55 -3.43 -11.97 -15.21
N TRP A 56 -2.17 -11.62 -15.51
CA TRP A 56 -1.06 -11.72 -14.56
C TRP A 56 -1.23 -10.80 -13.35
N ALA A 57 -1.57 -9.53 -13.55
CA ALA A 57 -1.79 -8.61 -12.44
C ALA A 57 -3.06 -8.95 -11.64
N VAL A 58 -4.07 -9.53 -12.31
CA VAL A 58 -5.29 -10.02 -11.67
C VAL A 58 -5.00 -11.22 -10.77
N SER A 59 -4.34 -12.25 -11.28
CA SER A 59 -4.05 -13.48 -10.53
C SER A 59 -3.12 -13.24 -9.34
N ASN A 60 -2.17 -12.31 -9.48
CA ASN A 60 -1.26 -11.90 -8.41
C ASN A 60 -1.85 -10.81 -7.49
N GLN A 61 -3.11 -10.43 -7.71
CA GLN A 61 -3.84 -9.46 -6.91
C GLN A 61 -3.10 -8.11 -6.74
N LEU A 62 -2.54 -7.62 -7.85
CA LEU A 62 -1.73 -6.41 -7.90
C LEU A 62 -2.57 -5.19 -8.25
N TYR A 63 -2.22 -4.07 -7.63
CA TYR A 63 -2.81 -2.76 -7.82
C TYR A 63 -1.72 -1.71 -8.01
N THR A 64 -2.01 -0.69 -8.80
CA THR A 64 -1.09 0.39 -9.12
C THR A 64 -1.19 1.51 -8.09
N CYS A 65 -0.04 1.92 -7.55
CA CYS A 65 0.04 3.07 -6.65
C CYS A 65 0.54 4.30 -7.42
N ARG A 66 -0.22 5.41 -7.37
CA ARG A 66 0.17 6.72 -7.91
C ARG A 66 1.38 7.32 -7.17
N GLY A 67 1.50 7.03 -5.87
CA GLY A 67 2.56 7.58 -5.02
C GLY A 67 3.95 7.05 -5.34
N CYS A 68 4.10 5.72 -5.49
CA CYS A 68 5.41 5.10 -5.77
C CYS A 68 5.56 4.61 -7.22
N VAL A 69 4.53 4.71 -8.06
CA VAL A 69 4.53 4.31 -9.48
C VAL A 69 5.02 2.86 -9.67
N ARG A 70 4.42 1.94 -8.89
CA ARG A 70 4.74 0.51 -8.89
C ARG A 70 3.50 -0.31 -8.58
N PHE A 71 3.53 -1.60 -8.96
CA PHE A 71 2.58 -2.58 -8.46
C PHE A 71 2.79 -2.86 -6.97
N ARG A 72 1.69 -2.95 -6.24
CA ARG A 72 1.65 -3.40 -4.85
C ARG A 72 0.53 -4.43 -4.69
N HIS A 73 0.73 -5.38 -3.80
CA HIS A 73 -0.31 -6.37 -3.47
C HIS A 73 -1.53 -5.67 -2.88
N LEU A 74 -2.74 -6.21 -3.10
CA LEU A 74 -3.99 -5.58 -2.65
C LEU A 74 -4.01 -5.23 -1.15
N ARG A 75 -3.31 -6.02 -0.32
CA ARG A 75 -3.19 -5.82 1.14
C ARG A 75 -2.44 -4.55 1.52
N ARG A 76 -1.76 -3.92 0.55
CA ARG A 76 -1.07 -2.64 0.71
C ARG A 76 -1.97 -1.47 0.34
N PHE A 77 -3.27 -1.68 0.16
CA PHE A 77 -4.25 -0.62 -0.09
C PHE A 77 -5.41 -0.77 0.88
N THR A 78 -5.94 0.36 1.35
CA THR A 78 -7.18 0.37 2.14
C THR A 78 -8.36 -0.06 1.28
N ASP A 79 -9.44 -0.50 1.91
CA ASP A 79 -10.68 -0.89 1.26
C ASP A 79 -11.24 0.24 0.38
N ASP A 80 -11.15 1.49 0.85
CA ASP A 80 -11.56 2.69 0.11
C ASP A 80 -10.72 2.93 -1.15
N MET A 81 -9.47 2.44 -1.16
CA MET A 81 -8.59 2.46 -2.33
C MET A 81 -8.84 1.27 -3.26
N ARG A 82 -9.73 0.34 -2.94
CA ARG A 82 -10.01 -0.87 -3.76
C ARG A 82 -11.47 -1.02 -4.16
N LYS A 83 -12.37 -0.22 -3.59
CA LYS A 83 -13.83 -0.28 -3.83
C LYS A 83 -14.34 0.95 -4.57
N GLY A 84 -15.59 0.88 -5.02
CA GLY A 84 -16.30 1.98 -5.68
C GLY A 84 -15.56 2.52 -6.91
N LYS A 85 -15.49 3.84 -7.04
CA LYS A 85 -14.83 4.51 -8.18
C LYS A 85 -13.33 4.23 -8.30
N ARG A 86 -12.69 3.76 -7.22
CA ARG A 86 -11.26 3.40 -7.18
C ARG A 86 -11.01 1.91 -7.40
N ALA A 87 -12.06 1.11 -7.52
CA ALA A 87 -11.91 -0.30 -7.91
C ALA A 87 -11.15 -0.43 -9.23
N ARG A 88 -10.70 -1.65 -9.54
CA ARG A 88 -10.06 -1.91 -10.83
C ARG A 88 -11.02 -1.54 -11.96
N ARG A 89 -10.51 -0.85 -13.00
CA ARG A 89 -11.29 -0.23 -14.10
C ARG A 89 -12.21 0.93 -13.67
N GLY A 90 -12.20 1.33 -12.40
CA GLY A 90 -12.95 2.48 -11.93
C GLY A 90 -12.39 3.80 -12.45
N VAL A 91 -13.27 4.80 -12.62
CA VAL A 91 -12.91 6.13 -13.15
C VAL A 91 -11.85 6.86 -12.32
N GLU A 92 -11.78 6.58 -11.02
CA GLU A 92 -10.81 7.14 -10.08
C GLU A 92 -9.69 6.14 -9.71
N ALA A 93 -9.56 5.02 -10.43
CA ALA A 93 -8.50 4.02 -10.20
C ALA A 93 -7.09 4.64 -10.25
N HIS A 94 -6.90 5.69 -11.06
CA HIS A 94 -5.65 6.43 -11.19
C HIS A 94 -5.29 7.27 -9.94
N THR A 95 -6.21 7.45 -9.00
CA THR A 95 -5.99 8.23 -7.77
C THR A 95 -5.47 7.39 -6.60
N ARG A 96 -5.45 6.06 -6.75
CA ARG A 96 -5.06 5.14 -5.68
C ARG A 96 -3.64 5.33 -5.22
N PHE A 97 -3.43 5.08 -3.94
CA PHE A 97 -2.11 5.03 -3.33
C PHE A 97 -2.05 3.90 -2.30
N CYS A 98 -0.86 3.32 -2.16
CA CYS A 98 -0.63 2.29 -1.16
C CYS A 98 -0.48 2.93 0.22
N VAL A 99 -0.70 2.12 1.25
CA VAL A 99 -0.60 2.48 2.66
C VAL A 99 0.74 3.16 2.96
N ASP A 100 1.85 2.54 2.53
CA ASP A 100 3.20 3.10 2.72
C ASP A 100 3.30 4.54 2.18
N CYS A 101 2.81 4.80 0.96
CA CYS A 101 2.82 6.16 0.39
C CYS A 101 1.87 7.11 1.11
N GLY A 102 0.74 6.63 1.62
CA GLY A 102 -0.18 7.43 2.41
C GLY A 102 0.44 7.89 3.73
N VAL A 103 1.23 7.03 4.37
CA VAL A 103 2.00 7.35 5.57
C VAL A 103 3.15 8.31 5.24
N ASP A 104 4.01 7.95 4.27
CA ASP A 104 5.21 8.73 3.92
C ASP A 104 4.87 10.16 3.51
N ARG A 105 3.74 10.34 2.81
CA ARG A 105 3.25 11.64 2.33
C ARG A 105 2.28 12.33 3.30
N GLN A 106 2.07 11.75 4.49
CA GLN A 106 1.18 12.30 5.52
C GLN A 106 -0.28 12.48 5.07
N TRP A 107 -0.75 11.65 4.12
CA TRP A 107 -2.18 11.56 3.76
C TRP A 107 -2.98 10.79 4.80
N TYR A 108 -2.31 9.92 5.57
CA TYR A 108 -2.83 9.38 6.82
C TYR A 108 -2.14 10.10 7.97
N THR A 109 -2.91 10.82 8.78
CA THR A 109 -2.41 11.41 10.01
C THR A 109 -2.31 10.33 11.08
N PRO A 110 -1.36 10.42 12.03
CA PRO A 110 -1.33 9.50 13.15
C PRO A 110 -2.69 9.46 13.87
N GLY A 111 -3.12 8.27 14.30
CA GLY A 111 -4.47 8.03 14.85
C GLY A 111 -5.55 7.80 13.79
N THR A 112 -5.25 7.93 12.50
CA THR A 112 -6.22 7.60 11.44
C THR A 112 -6.56 6.12 11.47
N GLU A 113 -7.85 5.82 11.57
CA GLU A 113 -8.41 4.49 11.37
C GLU A 113 -8.66 4.24 9.88
N VAL A 114 -8.19 3.10 9.38
CA VAL A 114 -8.43 2.65 8.01
C VAL A 114 -8.83 1.19 7.98
N THR A 115 -9.69 0.82 7.04
CA THR A 115 -10.06 -0.59 6.83
C THR A 115 -9.18 -1.22 5.77
N ILE A 116 -8.58 -2.37 6.07
CA ILE A 116 -7.76 -3.16 5.15
C ILE A 116 -8.23 -4.61 5.23
N MET A 117 -8.66 -5.17 4.10
CA MET A 117 -9.21 -6.54 4.05
C MET A 117 -10.42 -6.73 4.97
N GLY A 118 -11.24 -5.69 5.15
CA GLY A 118 -12.38 -5.71 6.07
C GLY A 118 -12.02 -5.64 7.56
N GLN A 119 -10.74 -5.50 7.91
CA GLN A 119 -10.27 -5.34 9.29
C GLN A 119 -9.88 -3.89 9.53
N SER A 120 -10.22 -3.35 10.70
CA SER A 120 -9.82 -2.00 11.10
C SER A 120 -8.36 -1.99 11.59
N HIS A 121 -7.60 -0.99 11.13
CA HIS A 121 -6.24 -0.71 11.55
C HIS A 121 -6.08 0.78 11.86
N VAL A 122 -5.41 1.10 12.97
CA VAL A 122 -5.11 2.49 13.36
C VAL A 122 -3.63 2.79 13.10
N LEU A 123 -3.34 3.95 12.51
CA LEU A 123 -1.96 4.40 12.32
C LEU A 123 -1.36 4.78 13.68
N CYS A 124 -0.33 4.05 14.14
CA CYS A 124 0.25 4.32 15.45
C CYS A 124 0.85 5.74 15.54
N MET A 125 0.58 6.42 16.67
CA MET A 125 1.06 7.76 16.98
C MET A 125 2.58 7.90 17.03
N HIS A 126 3.29 6.83 17.41
CA HIS A 126 4.72 6.84 17.64
C HIS A 126 5.50 6.26 16.47
N CYS A 127 5.18 5.03 16.06
CA CYS A 127 5.92 4.31 15.03
C CYS A 127 5.48 4.69 13.60
N LYS A 128 4.38 5.45 13.42
CA LYS A 128 3.77 5.76 12.11
C LYS A 128 3.59 4.53 11.23
N ASN A 129 3.32 3.38 11.84
CA ASN A 129 3.06 2.14 11.14
C ASN A 129 1.66 1.65 11.53
N PHE A 130 0.98 0.98 10.59
CA PHE A 130 -0.26 0.27 10.89
C PHE A 130 0.09 -1.08 11.52
N PRO A 131 -0.26 -1.32 12.81
CA PRO A 131 -0.05 -2.61 13.43
C PRO A 131 -0.86 -3.68 12.70
N GLY A 132 -0.25 -4.85 12.54
CA GLY A 132 -0.90 -6.02 12.00
C GLY A 132 -0.93 -6.17 10.47
N LEU A 133 -0.33 -5.24 9.71
CA LEU A 133 -0.01 -5.49 8.30
C LEU A 133 1.04 -6.61 8.09
N THR A 134 1.71 -7.03 9.17
CA THR A 134 2.69 -8.11 9.19
C THR A 134 2.33 -9.26 10.14
N GLN A 135 1.32 -9.14 11.03
CA GLN A 135 0.91 -10.22 11.94
C GLN A 135 -0.50 -10.00 12.55
N LYS A 136 -1.08 -11.07 13.08
CA LYS A 136 -2.53 -11.30 13.22
C LYS A 136 -3.21 -10.68 14.46
N GLU A 137 -2.70 -9.58 15.03
CA GLU A 137 -3.22 -9.03 16.29
C GLU A 137 -3.46 -7.52 16.19
N CYS A 138 -4.73 -7.13 16.39
CA CYS A 138 -5.18 -5.76 16.51
C CYS A 138 -4.89 -5.26 17.94
N LEU A 139 -3.96 -4.32 18.08
CA LEU A 139 -3.81 -3.52 19.29
C LEU A 139 -3.80 -2.05 18.88
N GLU A 140 -4.45 -1.21 19.69
CA GLU A 140 -4.54 0.25 19.52
C GLU A 140 -3.15 0.93 19.53
N GLU A 141 -2.15 0.22 20.06
CA GLU A 141 -0.74 0.58 20.04
C GLU A 141 0.07 -0.51 19.34
N CYS A 142 1.06 -0.13 18.50
CA CYS A 142 1.97 -1.12 17.97
C CYS A 142 2.73 -1.76 19.17
N LEU A 143 2.64 -3.10 19.35
CA LEU A 143 3.34 -3.89 20.39
C LEU A 143 4.80 -3.49 20.66
N PRO A 144 5.58 -3.03 19.65
CA PRO A 144 6.91 -2.47 19.90
C PRO A 144 6.88 -1.16 20.71
N CYS A 145 5.97 -0.23 20.40
CA CYS A 145 5.89 1.07 21.07
C CYS A 145 5.30 0.99 22.49
N SER A 146 4.39 0.06 22.76
CA SER A 146 3.85 -0.12 24.12
C SER A 146 4.93 -0.62 25.10
N ARG A 147 5.92 -1.40 24.61
CA ARG A 147 7.07 -1.85 25.41
C ARG A 147 8.10 -0.73 25.68
N ASP A 148 8.22 0.24 24.79
CA ASP A 148 9.12 1.38 24.97
C ASP A 148 8.56 2.41 25.96
N ILE A 149 7.24 2.61 25.98
CA ILE A 149 6.57 3.48 26.97
C ILE A 149 6.70 2.92 28.38
N GLN A 150 6.55 1.60 28.57
CA GLN A 150 6.70 0.94 29.87
C GLN A 150 8.15 0.96 30.41
N LYS A 151 9.16 1.09 29.55
CA LYS A 151 10.56 1.23 29.98
C LYS A 151 10.89 2.63 30.50
N MET A 152 10.19 3.66 30.04
CA MET A 152 10.39 5.03 30.51
C MET A 152 9.67 5.29 31.85
N SER A 153 8.62 4.55 32.18
CA SER A 153 7.91 4.67 33.47
C SER A 153 8.55 3.92 34.65
N ALA A 154 9.57 3.08 34.39
CA ALA A 154 10.31 2.36 35.44
C ALA A 154 11.55 3.12 35.97
N GLY A 155 11.76 4.37 35.54
CA GLY A 155 12.91 5.20 35.87
C GLY A 155 12.56 6.54 36.49
N SER A 156 12.25 6.52 37.80
CA SER A 156 12.32 7.64 38.76
C SER A 156 11.09 8.56 38.96
N CYS A 157 11.05 9.06 40.19
CA CYS A 157 9.97 9.47 41.09
C CYS A 157 9.42 10.91 40.98
N THR A 158 8.12 11.02 41.29
CA THR A 158 7.37 12.07 42.02
C THR A 158 7.57 13.55 41.70
N SER A 159 6.50 14.18 41.23
CA SER A 159 5.79 15.22 41.99
C SER A 159 4.36 15.40 41.46
N ASP A 160 3.42 15.48 42.40
CA ASP A 160 2.05 15.94 42.22
C ASP A 160 1.94 17.17 41.32
N GLU A 161 0.90 17.23 40.47
CA GLU A 161 -0.01 18.37 40.47
C GLU A 161 -1.31 18.00 39.76
N GLN A 162 -2.36 17.99 40.56
CA GLN A 162 -3.76 17.81 40.24
C GLN A 162 -4.27 19.08 39.54
N TYR A 163 -4.86 18.95 38.34
CA TYR A 163 -5.68 20.01 37.76
C TYR A 163 -6.93 19.40 37.14
N ASP A 164 -8.03 19.55 37.88
CA ASP A 164 -9.40 19.34 37.40
C ASP A 164 -9.72 20.35 36.28
N SER A 165 -10.24 19.85 35.17
CA SER A 165 -11.10 20.64 34.30
C SER A 165 -12.02 19.69 33.54
N GLU A 166 -13.24 19.59 34.05
CA GLU A 166 -14.42 19.14 33.32
C GLU A 166 -14.68 20.10 32.14
N ASP A 167 -15.35 19.57 31.11
CA ASP A 167 -16.02 20.24 29.96
C ASP A 167 -15.54 19.68 28.60
N ASP A 168 -16.36 19.36 27.63
CA ASP A 168 -17.77 19.04 27.52
C ASP A 168 -17.89 18.40 26.12
N TRP A 169 -18.73 17.40 26.01
CA TRP A 169 -18.87 16.57 24.82
C TRP A 169 -19.63 17.30 23.72
N GLY A 170 -19.17 17.15 22.47
CA GLY A 170 -20.11 17.15 21.36
C GLY A 170 -19.56 17.57 20.00
N TYR A 171 -19.07 16.61 19.22
CA TYR A 171 -19.40 16.59 17.79
C TYR A 171 -19.75 15.17 17.34
N SER A 172 -21.05 15.02 17.12
CA SER A 172 -21.74 13.85 16.61
C SER A 172 -21.17 13.38 15.27
N THR A 173 -20.49 12.23 15.26
CA THR A 173 -20.32 11.44 14.03
C THR A 173 -21.67 10.83 13.66
N ARG A 174 -22.28 11.29 12.56
CA ARG A 174 -23.39 10.59 11.91
C ARG A 174 -22.86 9.29 11.31
N SER A 175 -22.93 8.21 12.07
CA SER A 175 -22.83 6.85 11.56
C SER A 175 -24.08 6.53 10.76
N PHE A 176 -23.97 6.42 9.44
CA PHE A 176 -24.98 5.72 8.65
C PHE A 176 -24.80 4.21 8.87
N VAL A 177 -25.49 3.70 9.88
CA VAL A 177 -25.76 2.26 10.01
C VAL A 177 -26.94 1.95 9.10
N GLY A 178 -26.64 1.52 7.88
CA GLY A 178 -27.57 0.87 6.98
C GLY A 178 -27.14 -0.58 6.81
N GLY A 179 -27.60 -1.46 7.70
CA GLY A 179 -27.36 -2.89 7.57
C GLY A 179 -28.17 -3.49 6.43
N LYS A 180 -27.53 -4.41 5.67
CA LYS A 180 -28.01 -5.78 5.47
C LYS A 180 -27.10 -6.55 4.50
N HIS A 181 -26.87 -7.80 4.89
CA HIS A 181 -26.47 -8.95 4.11
C HIS A 181 -25.01 -9.08 3.64
N SER A 182 -24.29 -9.87 4.46
CA SER A 182 -23.59 -11.07 3.99
C SER A 182 -24.18 -11.63 2.70
N ASP A 183 -23.41 -11.54 1.62
CA ASP A 183 -23.14 -12.60 0.65
C ASP A 183 -22.48 -11.95 -0.56
N GLU A 184 -21.16 -12.10 -0.66
CA GLU A 184 -20.41 -12.13 -1.93
C GLU A 184 -18.93 -12.44 -1.60
N PHE A 185 -18.76 -13.51 -0.83
CA PHE A 185 -17.57 -14.34 -0.87
C PHE A 185 -17.86 -15.37 -1.97
N ASN A 186 -17.05 -15.39 -3.03
CA ASN A 186 -17.20 -16.19 -4.28
C ASN A 186 -17.93 -15.46 -5.42
N GLY A 187 -17.25 -14.49 -6.04
CA GLY A 187 -17.53 -14.15 -7.43
C GLY A 187 -17.14 -15.33 -8.33
N VAL A 188 -18.14 -16.09 -8.75
CA VAL A 188 -18.06 -17.05 -9.86
C VAL A 188 -17.65 -16.25 -11.10
N TYR A 189 -16.48 -16.57 -11.65
CA TYR A 189 -16.08 -16.07 -12.97
C TYR A 189 -16.93 -16.78 -14.03
N PRO A 190 -17.54 -16.07 -14.99
CA PRO A 190 -18.05 -16.73 -16.17
C PRO A 190 -16.85 -17.24 -17.00
N ASP A 191 -16.86 -18.54 -17.26
CA ASP A 191 -16.04 -19.17 -18.28
C ASP A 191 -16.53 -18.73 -19.67
N ILE A 192 -15.55 -18.40 -20.53
CA ILE A 192 -15.60 -18.11 -21.98
C ILE A 192 -15.91 -16.65 -22.35
#